data_AF-A0A2P4NKA6-F1
#
_entry.id   AF-A0A2P4NKA6-F1
#
_cell.length_a   1.000
_cell.length_b   1.000
_cell.length_c   1.000
_cell.angle_alpha   90.00
_cell.angle_beta   90.00
_cell.angle_gamma   90.00
#
_symmetry.space_group_name_H-M   'P 1'
#
loop_
_entity.id
_entity.type
_entity.pdbx_description
1 polymer ?
#
loop_
_entity_poly.entity_id
_entity_poly.type
_entity_poly.pdbx_seq_one_letter_code
_entity_poly.pdbx_strand_id
1 'polypeptide(L)'
;MDGVAYNKFYFTGHHKKEQLSHEKLEKLVKSLELSIEQPWANDDKWIDFIIQVLLLIKNINKYIIYLQEVNQKMNTIHNSNVSTHNPGCDLMVYTIEAFDSIHSKYEELSDFLFEKDSYEFFDLDEYTSHNVIQKYNYIKNLQLNVPVTIYRYYQGNYLRTINYIWKVPLRNDH
;
A
#
# COMPACT_ATOMS: atom_id res chain seq x y z
N MET A 1 12.28 -9.69 -19.88
CA MET A 1 11.96 -10.93 -19.13
C MET A 1 11.01 -10.54 -18.03
N ASP A 2 9.74 -10.87 -18.23
CA ASP A 2 8.61 -10.30 -17.51
C ASP A 2 8.40 -10.95 -16.15
N GLY A 3 8.55 -10.17 -15.09
CA GLY A 3 8.29 -10.55 -13.68
C GLY A 3 6.80 -10.74 -13.33
N VAL A 4 5.94 -11.01 -14.32
CA VAL A 4 4.47 -11.05 -14.15
C VAL A 4 3.97 -12.48 -13.80
N ALA A 5 4.83 -13.49 -13.81
CA ALA A 5 4.41 -14.89 -13.79
C ALA A 5 4.35 -15.57 -12.42
N TYR A 6 4.96 -15.05 -11.35
CA TYR A 6 5.15 -15.83 -10.12
C TYR A 6 3.84 -16.10 -9.35
N ASN A 7 2.85 -15.21 -9.44
CA ASN A 7 1.64 -15.28 -8.60
C ASN A 7 0.34 -15.64 -9.34
N LYS A 8 0.37 -15.94 -10.65
CA LYS A 8 -0.87 -16.25 -11.39
C LYS A 8 -1.64 -17.41 -10.77
N PHE A 9 -0.94 -18.46 -10.32
CA PHE A 9 -1.54 -19.61 -9.66
C PHE A 9 -2.37 -19.26 -8.41
N TYR A 10 -1.89 -18.27 -7.63
CA TYR A 10 -2.60 -17.81 -6.44
C TYR A 10 -3.95 -17.14 -6.78
N PHE A 11 -4.04 -16.46 -7.92
CA PHE A 11 -5.25 -15.74 -8.32
C PHE A 11 -6.22 -16.57 -9.18
N THR A 12 -5.74 -17.62 -9.85
CA THR A 12 -6.55 -18.45 -10.76
C THR A 12 -7.05 -19.76 -10.15
N GLY A 13 -6.59 -20.13 -8.94
CA GLY A 13 -7.02 -21.34 -8.26
C GLY A 13 -8.44 -21.22 -7.68
N HIS A 14 -9.30 -22.19 -7.99
CA HIS A 14 -10.67 -22.31 -7.46
C HIS A 14 -10.72 -23.04 -6.10
N HIS A 15 -9.57 -23.37 -5.52
CA HIS A 15 -9.49 -24.02 -4.22
C HIS A 15 -9.80 -23.03 -3.10
N LYS A 16 -10.62 -23.46 -2.14
CA LYS A 16 -10.86 -22.72 -0.89
C LYS A 16 -9.50 -22.47 -0.22
N LYS A 17 -9.07 -21.21 -0.20
CA LYS A 17 -7.86 -20.81 0.52
C LYS A 17 -8.17 -20.90 2.00
N GLU A 18 -7.61 -21.90 2.67
CA GLU A 18 -7.74 -22.00 4.11
C GLU A 18 -7.00 -20.82 4.74
N GLN A 19 -7.72 -20.07 5.58
CA GLN A 19 -7.12 -19.00 6.35
C GLN A 19 -6.12 -19.63 7.33
N LEU A 20 -4.85 -19.32 7.13
CA LEU A 20 -3.77 -19.84 7.96
C LEU A 20 -3.74 -19.04 9.26
N SER A 21 -4.23 -19.63 10.35
CA SER A 21 -4.17 -19.02 11.67
C SER A 21 -2.84 -19.32 12.37
N HIS A 22 -2.47 -18.44 13.31
CA HIS A 22 -1.35 -18.62 14.21
C HIS A 22 -1.39 -20.00 14.92
N GLU A 23 -2.55 -20.37 15.49
CA GLU A 23 -2.72 -21.66 16.17
C GLU A 23 -2.52 -22.86 15.24
N LYS A 24 -2.96 -22.74 13.99
CA LYS A 24 -2.79 -23.79 12.99
C LYS A 24 -1.32 -23.96 12.63
N LEU A 25 -0.58 -22.86 12.49
CA LEU A 25 0.86 -22.87 12.25
C LEU A 25 1.63 -23.53 13.40
N GLU A 26 1.33 -23.17 14.65
CA GLU A 26 1.97 -23.80 15.81
C GLU A 26 1.74 -25.31 15.85
N LYS A 27 0.51 -25.76 15.57
CA LYS A 27 0.19 -27.20 15.51
C LYS A 27 1.00 -27.91 14.42
N LEU A 28 1.14 -27.30 13.24
CA LEU A 28 1.89 -27.87 12.13
C LEU A 28 3.40 -27.93 12.43
N VAL A 29 3.97 -26.88 13.04
CA VAL A 29 5.37 -26.87 13.47
C VAL A 29 5.63 -28.00 14.46
N LYS A 30 4.81 -28.13 15.50
CA LYS A 30 4.93 -29.23 16.48
C LYS A 30 4.84 -30.61 15.83
N SER A 31 3.93 -30.76 14.86
CA SER A 31 3.82 -32.02 14.11
C SER A 31 5.06 -32.32 13.26
N LEU A 32 5.69 -31.29 12.68
CA LEU A 32 6.93 -31.44 11.91
C LEU A 32 8.11 -31.79 12.82
N GLU A 33 8.25 -31.12 13.97
CA GLU A 33 9.27 -31.42 14.98
C GLU A 33 9.18 -32.87 15.45
N LEU A 34 7.98 -33.35 15.81
CA LEU A 34 7.76 -34.75 16.19
C LEU A 34 8.06 -35.75 15.06
N SER A 35 7.88 -35.34 13.80
CA SER A 35 8.12 -36.20 12.65
C SER A 35 9.62 -36.41 12.39
N ILE A 36 10.43 -35.37 12.57
CA ILE A 36 11.89 -35.45 12.38
C ILE A 36 12.63 -36.10 13.57
N GLU A 37 11.96 -36.26 14.71
CA GLU A 37 12.47 -37.02 15.86
C GLU A 37 12.23 -38.53 15.74
N GLN A 38 11.48 -38.98 14.74
CA GLN A 38 11.16 -40.39 14.56
C GLN A 38 12.40 -41.21 14.16
N PRO A 39 12.45 -42.51 14.47
CA PRO A 39 13.61 -43.36 14.19
C PRO A 39 14.05 -43.41 12.73
N TRP A 40 13.11 -43.21 11.79
CA TRP A 40 13.43 -43.18 10.36
C TRP A 40 14.35 -42.02 9.96
N ALA A 41 14.33 -40.92 10.72
CA ALA A 41 15.09 -39.70 10.45
C ALA A 41 16.57 -39.81 10.88
N ASN A 42 16.95 -40.89 11.57
CA ASN A 42 18.33 -41.13 12.02
C ASN A 42 19.22 -41.80 10.95
N ASP A 43 18.68 -42.08 9.77
CA ASP A 43 19.44 -42.62 8.64
C ASP A 43 20.11 -41.46 7.88
N ASP A 44 21.42 -41.57 7.64
CA ASP A 44 22.26 -40.55 7.00
C ASP A 44 21.69 -40.08 5.65
N LYS A 45 20.96 -40.93 4.93
CA LYS A 45 20.33 -40.57 3.64
C LYS A 45 19.30 -39.44 3.76
N TRP A 46 18.79 -39.16 4.96
CA TRP A 46 17.80 -38.11 5.21
C TRP A 46 18.39 -36.80 5.73
N ILE A 47 19.69 -36.72 6.05
CA ILE A 47 20.30 -35.54 6.68
C ILE A 47 19.99 -34.25 5.92
N ASP A 48 20.20 -34.23 4.60
CA ASP A 48 19.94 -33.05 3.77
C ASP A 48 18.47 -32.62 3.82
N PHE A 49 17.55 -33.58 3.81
CA PHE A 49 16.12 -33.30 3.92
C PHE A 49 15.76 -32.73 5.30
N ILE A 50 16.29 -33.32 6.39
CA ILE A 50 16.06 -32.86 7.76
C ILE A 50 16.58 -31.43 7.94
N ILE A 51 17.73 -31.08 7.37
CA ILE A 51 18.25 -29.71 7.38
C ILE A 51 17.26 -28.73 6.73
N GLN A 52 16.66 -29.09 5.59
CA GLN A 52 15.64 -28.26 4.93
C GLN A 52 14.37 -28.12 5.77
N VAL A 53 13.92 -29.20 6.43
CA VAL A 53 12.77 -29.17 7.33
C VAL A 53 13.03 -28.27 8.54
N LEU A 54 14.22 -28.33 9.14
CA LEU A 54 14.62 -27.44 10.23
C LEU A 54 14.65 -25.97 9.78
N LEU A 55 15.14 -25.69 8.57
CA LEU A 55 15.12 -24.34 7.99
C LEU A 55 13.68 -23.85 7.78
N LEU A 56 12.79 -24.72 7.31
CA LEU A 56 11.37 -24.41 7.15
C LEU A 56 10.72 -24.10 8.50
N ILE A 57 10.92 -24.94 9.52
CA ILE A 57 10.43 -24.72 10.90
C ILE A 57 10.89 -23.35 11.42
N LYS A 58 12.17 -23.03 11.25
CA LYS A 58 12.73 -21.73 11.66
C LYS A 58 12.03 -20.54 10.98
N ASN A 59 11.75 -20.64 9.69
CA ASN A 59 11.07 -19.58 8.95
C ASN A 59 9.59 -19.46 9.35
N ILE A 60 8.91 -20.57 9.60
CA ILE A 60 7.53 -20.56 10.10
C ILE A 60 7.49 -19.91 11.49
N ASN A 61 8.41 -20.25 12.39
CA ASN A 61 8.47 -19.64 13.73
C ASN A 61 8.66 -18.12 13.68
N LYS A 62 9.49 -17.61 12.76
CA LYS A 62 9.59 -16.14 12.54
C LYS A 62 8.26 -15.54 12.11
N TYR A 63 7.52 -16.23 11.24
CA TYR A 63 6.23 -15.75 10.78
C TYR A 63 5.16 -15.81 11.89
N ILE A 64 5.18 -16.84 12.74
CA ILE A 64 4.33 -16.94 13.93
C ILE A 64 4.55 -15.73 14.84
N ILE A 65 5.80 -15.38 15.15
CA ILE A 65 6.16 -14.20 15.95
C ILE A 65 5.63 -12.91 15.29
N TYR A 66 5.86 -12.76 13.99
CA TYR A 66 5.35 -11.61 13.24
C TYR A 66 3.81 -11.47 13.34
N LEU A 67 3.06 -12.57 13.21
CA LEU A 67 1.61 -12.55 13.35
C LEU A 67 1.17 -12.14 14.77
N GLN A 68 1.90 -12.57 15.81
CA GLN A 68 1.64 -12.14 17.18
C GLN A 68 1.85 -10.63 17.33
N GLU A 69 2.96 -10.10 16.82
CA GLU A 69 3.27 -8.66 16.89
C GLU A 69 2.21 -7.82 16.15
N VAL A 70 1.79 -8.24 14.96
CA VAL A 70 0.75 -7.54 14.19
C VAL A 70 -0.59 -7.57 14.94
N ASN A 71 -0.98 -8.71 15.50
CA ASN A 71 -2.20 -8.82 16.30
C ASN A 71 -2.13 -7.95 17.56
N GLN A 72 -1.00 -7.92 18.25
CA GLN A 72 -0.79 -7.06 19.42
C GLN A 72 -0.90 -5.58 19.04
N LYS A 73 -0.22 -5.15 17.97
CA LYS A 73 -0.32 -3.77 17.46
C LYS A 73 -1.76 -3.40 17.09
N MET A 74 -2.47 -4.29 16.40
CA MET A 74 -3.87 -4.06 16.03
C MET A 74 -4.77 -3.96 17.26
N ASN A 75 -4.58 -4.81 18.27
CA ASN A 75 -5.31 -4.73 19.53
C ASN A 75 -5.00 -3.42 20.29
N THR A 76 -3.75 -2.96 20.30
CA THR A 76 -3.38 -1.67 20.88
C THR A 76 -4.08 -0.52 20.17
N ILE A 77 -4.15 -0.55 18.84
CA ILE A 77 -4.85 0.46 18.03
C ILE A 77 -6.36 0.43 18.33
N HIS A 78 -6.97 -0.74 18.34
CA HIS A 78 -8.41 -0.89 18.56
C HIS A 78 -8.85 -0.46 19.97
N ASN A 79 -7.98 -0.62 20.97
CA ASN A 79 -8.24 -0.21 22.35
C ASN A 79 -7.74 1.21 22.67
N SER A 80 -7.16 1.91 21.68
CA SER A 80 -6.70 3.29 21.82
C SER A 80 -7.85 4.26 21.55
N ASN A 81 -8.03 5.24 22.44
CA ASN A 81 -8.92 6.39 22.20
C ASN A 81 -8.27 7.47 21.32
N VAL A 82 -7.00 7.28 20.97
CA VAL A 82 -6.26 8.17 20.07
C VAL A 82 -6.38 7.64 18.65
N SER A 83 -6.81 8.50 17.72
CA SER A 83 -6.79 8.21 16.29
C SER A 83 -5.40 7.74 15.88
N THR A 84 -5.33 6.60 15.19
CA THR A 84 -4.07 6.11 14.60
C THR A 84 -3.51 7.08 13.56
N HIS A 85 -4.37 7.96 13.04
CA HIS A 85 -4.03 9.00 12.09
C HIS A 85 -3.87 10.34 12.80
N ASN A 86 -2.71 10.97 12.62
CA ASN A 86 -2.49 12.35 13.02
C ASN A 86 -2.75 13.24 11.79
N PRO A 87 -3.85 14.01 11.75
CA PRO A 87 -4.15 14.87 10.60
C PRO A 87 -3.09 15.95 10.37
N GLY A 88 -2.22 16.26 11.35
CA GLY A 88 -1.08 17.16 11.15
C GLY A 88 0.11 16.52 10.42
N CYS A 89 0.20 15.19 10.33
CA CYS A 89 1.29 14.48 9.66
C CYS A 89 0.83 13.76 8.38
N ASP A 90 -0.43 13.32 8.33
CA ASP A 90 -0.99 12.53 7.22
C ASP A 90 -1.63 13.38 6.11
N LEU A 91 -1.47 14.70 6.20
CA LEU A 91 -2.13 15.69 5.36
C LEU A 91 -1.13 16.70 4.82
N MET A 92 -1.15 16.92 3.51
CA MET A 92 -0.39 17.97 2.85
C MET A 92 -1.36 18.81 2.03
N VAL A 93 -1.39 20.12 2.29
CA VAL A 93 -2.16 21.09 1.51
C VAL A 93 -1.21 22.14 1.02
N TYR A 94 -1.18 22.36 -0.29
CA TYR A 94 -0.33 23.36 -0.91
C TYR A 94 -0.99 23.96 -2.15
N THR A 95 -0.72 25.24 -2.38
CA THR A 95 -1.24 25.98 -3.53
C THR A 95 -0.18 26.07 -4.62
N ILE A 96 -0.61 25.89 -5.85
CA ILE A 96 0.18 26.07 -7.06
C ILE A 96 -0.37 27.31 -7.76
N GLU A 97 0.50 28.28 -8.03
CA GLU A 97 0.15 29.47 -8.79
C GLU A 97 -0.10 29.12 -10.26
N ALA A 98 -0.85 29.98 -10.95
CA ALA A 98 -1.09 29.83 -12.37
C ALA A 98 0.22 29.94 -13.17
N PHE A 99 0.32 29.18 -14.25
CA PHE A 99 1.40 29.25 -15.23
C PHE A 99 0.88 29.88 -16.53
N ASP A 100 1.69 30.73 -17.16
CA ASP A 100 1.36 31.34 -18.46
C ASP A 100 1.43 30.33 -19.62
N SER A 101 2.29 29.32 -19.46
CA SER A 101 2.52 28.28 -20.47
C SER A 101 2.50 26.92 -19.78
N ILE A 102 1.57 26.08 -20.18
CA ILE A 102 1.42 24.71 -19.68
C ILE A 102 1.82 23.70 -20.75
N HIS A 103 2.30 22.54 -20.30
CA HIS A 103 2.53 21.42 -21.20
C HIS A 103 1.18 20.79 -21.60
N SER A 104 1.05 20.39 -22.86
CA SER A 104 -0.16 19.74 -23.41
C SER A 104 -0.77 18.59 -22.59
N LYS A 105 0.05 17.86 -21.82
CA LYS A 105 -0.43 16.78 -20.94
C LYS A 105 -1.32 17.28 -19.78
N TYR A 106 -1.31 18.59 -19.52
CA TYR A 106 -2.10 19.24 -18.46
C TYR A 106 -3.29 20.06 -19.01
N GLU A 107 -3.42 20.20 -20.33
CA GLU A 107 -4.48 21.02 -20.96
C GLU A 107 -5.88 20.57 -20.54
N GLU A 108 -6.17 19.27 -20.63
CA GLU A 108 -7.49 18.72 -20.27
C GLU A 108 -7.92 19.07 -18.84
N LEU A 109 -7.03 18.87 -17.87
CA LEU A 109 -7.30 19.21 -16.46
C LEU A 109 -7.40 20.72 -16.26
N SER A 110 -6.57 21.50 -16.96
CA SER A 110 -6.58 22.96 -16.86
C SER A 110 -7.88 23.54 -17.39
N ASP A 111 -8.35 23.09 -18.54
CA ASP A 111 -9.60 23.53 -19.16
C ASP A 111 -10.79 23.13 -18.30
N PHE A 112 -10.80 21.88 -17.80
CA PHE A 112 -11.81 21.41 -16.86
C PHE A 112 -11.92 22.33 -15.62
N LEU A 113 -10.79 22.61 -14.94
CA LEU A 113 -10.82 23.45 -13.75
C LEU A 113 -11.12 24.92 -14.05
N PHE A 114 -10.82 25.39 -15.26
CA PHE A 114 -11.14 26.74 -15.69
C PHE A 114 -12.66 26.98 -15.67
N GLU A 115 -13.44 26.00 -16.17
CA GLU A 115 -14.91 26.07 -16.25
C GLU A 115 -15.62 25.92 -14.89
N LYS A 116 -14.95 25.36 -13.88
CA LYS A 116 -15.57 25.06 -12.58
C LYS A 116 -15.62 26.23 -11.63
N ASP A 117 -16.45 26.14 -10.60
CA ASP A 117 -16.49 27.17 -9.57
C ASP A 117 -15.26 27.08 -8.66
N SER A 118 -14.86 28.22 -8.10
CA SER A 118 -13.78 28.26 -7.12
C SER A 118 -14.16 27.45 -5.88
N TYR A 119 -13.20 26.70 -5.33
CA TYR A 119 -13.36 25.81 -4.17
C TYR A 119 -14.25 24.57 -4.37
N GLU A 120 -14.68 24.29 -5.61
CA GLU A 120 -15.25 22.99 -5.95
C GLU A 120 -14.12 21.95 -6.06
N PHE A 121 -14.19 20.87 -5.28
CA PHE A 121 -13.13 19.85 -5.22
C PHE A 121 -13.39 18.69 -6.16
N PHE A 122 -12.32 18.18 -6.76
CA PHE A 122 -12.35 17.07 -7.70
C PHE A 122 -11.25 16.06 -7.39
N ASP A 123 -11.50 14.79 -7.70
CA ASP A 123 -10.50 13.75 -7.60
C ASP A 123 -9.45 13.94 -8.72
N LEU A 124 -8.22 14.24 -8.32
CA LEU A 124 -7.12 14.42 -9.27
C LEU A 124 -6.71 13.09 -9.90
N ASP A 125 -7.03 11.97 -9.26
CA ASP A 125 -6.63 10.65 -9.74
C ASP A 125 -7.25 10.32 -11.10
N GLU A 126 -8.42 10.88 -11.44
CA GLU A 126 -9.12 10.73 -12.73
C GLU A 126 -8.28 11.22 -13.92
N TYR A 127 -7.39 12.20 -13.68
CA TYR A 127 -6.53 12.80 -14.70
C TYR A 127 -5.09 12.25 -14.68
N THR A 128 -4.85 11.19 -13.90
CA THR A 128 -3.51 10.60 -13.75
C THR A 128 -3.42 9.19 -14.30
N SER A 129 -2.21 8.79 -14.68
CA SER A 129 -1.92 7.40 -15.05
C SER A 129 -2.08 6.45 -13.85
N HIS A 130 -2.51 5.22 -14.13
CA HIS A 130 -2.55 4.14 -13.14
C HIS A 130 -1.15 3.71 -12.66
N ASN A 131 -0.10 4.07 -13.40
CA ASN A 131 1.28 3.82 -13.02
C ASN A 131 1.74 4.79 -11.92
N VAL A 132 2.18 4.24 -10.79
CA VAL A 132 2.54 5.01 -9.58
C VAL A 132 3.64 6.04 -9.83
N ILE A 133 4.67 5.71 -10.61
CA ILE A 133 5.79 6.60 -10.89
C ILE A 133 5.35 7.76 -11.79
N GLN A 134 4.58 7.44 -12.84
CA GLN A 134 4.05 8.46 -13.75
C GLN A 134 3.09 9.40 -13.04
N LYS A 135 2.19 8.86 -12.20
CA LYS A 135 1.29 9.65 -11.36
C LYS A 135 2.06 10.60 -10.44
N TYR A 136 3.08 10.10 -9.73
CA TYR A 136 3.91 10.94 -8.88
C TYR A 136 4.56 12.09 -9.66
N ASN A 137 5.17 11.79 -10.82
CA ASN A 137 5.82 12.80 -11.66
C ASN A 137 4.82 13.80 -12.27
N TYR A 138 3.60 13.35 -12.57
CA TYR A 138 2.53 14.21 -13.07
C TYR A 138 2.13 15.25 -12.03
N ILE A 139 1.81 14.81 -10.80
CA ILE A 139 1.36 15.67 -9.69
C ILE A 139 2.50 16.58 -9.20
N LYS A 140 3.74 16.07 -9.14
CA LYS A 140 4.90 16.85 -8.68
C LYS A 140 5.22 18.04 -9.60
N ASN A 141 5.03 17.88 -10.90
CA ASN A 141 5.35 18.89 -11.90
C ASN A 141 4.09 19.52 -12.51
N LEU A 142 2.99 19.53 -11.76
CA LEU A 142 1.70 20.04 -12.24
C LEU A 142 1.81 21.51 -12.63
N GLN A 143 1.31 21.84 -13.82
CA GLN A 143 1.27 23.20 -14.35
C GLN A 143 -0.13 23.43 -14.92
N LEU A 144 -0.82 24.48 -14.45
CA LEU A 144 -2.19 24.80 -14.85
C LEU A 144 -2.30 26.31 -15.08
N ASN A 145 -3.21 26.73 -15.97
CA ASN A 145 -3.45 28.15 -16.27
C ASN A 145 -4.28 28.86 -15.19
N VAL A 146 -4.73 28.13 -14.17
CA VAL A 146 -5.49 28.64 -13.03
C VAL A 146 -4.76 28.30 -11.74
N PRO A 147 -4.80 29.18 -10.72
CA PRO A 147 -4.24 28.84 -9.43
C PRO A 147 -5.11 27.78 -8.76
N VAL A 148 -4.47 26.77 -8.18
CA VAL A 148 -5.13 25.62 -7.59
C VAL A 148 -4.56 25.28 -6.23
N THR A 149 -5.37 24.69 -5.36
CA THR A 149 -4.88 24.04 -4.16
C THR A 149 -5.02 22.54 -4.32
N ILE A 150 -3.95 21.82 -3.95
CA ILE A 150 -3.94 20.37 -3.86
C ILE A 150 -4.05 19.97 -2.40
N TYR A 151 -4.97 19.06 -2.14
CA TYR A 151 -5.11 18.35 -0.89
C TYR A 151 -4.62 16.92 -1.08
N ARG A 152 -3.64 16.51 -0.28
CA ARG A 152 -3.08 15.17 -0.33
C ARG A 152 -3.23 14.49 1.03
N TYR A 153 -3.93 13.36 1.04
CA TYR A 153 -4.18 12.57 2.23
C TYR A 153 -3.52 11.21 2.13
N TYR A 154 -2.66 10.91 3.10
CA TYR A 154 -2.01 9.60 3.21
C TYR A 154 -2.86 8.69 4.08
N GLN A 155 -3.68 7.87 3.43
CA GLN A 155 -4.41 6.82 4.13
C GLN A 155 -3.43 5.70 4.47
N GLY A 156 -2.88 5.75 5.70
CA GLY A 156 -2.00 4.71 6.21
C GLY A 156 -2.58 3.31 5.99
N ASN A 157 -1.70 2.32 5.79
CA ASN A 157 -1.99 0.92 5.39
C ASN A 157 -2.26 0.68 3.90
N TYR A 158 -1.28 0.95 3.03
CA TYR A 158 -1.24 0.49 1.62
C TYR A 158 -2.44 0.90 0.72
N LEU A 159 -3.37 1.72 1.23
CA LEU A 159 -4.65 2.06 0.60
C LEU A 159 -4.58 3.25 -0.37
N ARG A 160 -3.37 3.54 -0.88
CA ARG A 160 -3.05 4.69 -1.77
C ARG A 160 -3.18 6.06 -1.10
N THR A 161 -2.58 7.03 -1.76
CA THR A 161 -2.67 8.46 -1.42
C THR A 161 -3.80 9.07 -2.23
N ILE A 162 -4.76 9.70 -1.55
CA ILE A 162 -5.88 10.41 -2.18
C ILE A 162 -5.43 11.84 -2.48
N ASN A 163 -5.70 12.32 -3.69
CA ASN A 163 -5.34 13.66 -4.13
C ASN A 163 -6.60 14.38 -4.61
N TYR A 164 -6.99 15.44 -3.93
CA TYR A 164 -8.05 16.33 -4.39
C TYR A 164 -7.44 17.64 -4.89
N ILE A 165 -8.10 18.25 -5.86
CA ILE A 165 -7.72 19.53 -6.44
C ILE A 165 -8.93 20.44 -6.57
N TRP A 166 -8.75 21.74 -6.33
CA TRP A 166 -9.77 22.75 -6.63
C TRP A 166 -9.12 24.04 -7.11
N LYS A 167 -9.87 24.79 -7.93
CA LYS A 167 -9.50 26.13 -8.35
C LYS A 167 -9.63 27.12 -7.18
N VAL A 168 -8.68 28.03 -7.08
CA VAL A 168 -8.69 29.14 -6.11
C VAL A 168 -8.93 30.44 -6.88
N PRO A 169 -9.64 31.43 -6.33
CA PRO A 169 -9.71 32.74 -6.95
C PRO A 169 -8.32 33.38 -7.00
N LEU A 170 -8.02 34.09 -8.09
CA LEU A 170 -6.84 34.95 -8.16
C LEU A 170 -6.89 35.93 -6.99
N ARG A 171 -5.80 36.01 -6.22
CA ARG A 171 -5.68 37.05 -5.20
C ARG A 171 -5.67 38.38 -5.93
N ASN A 172 -6.71 39.19 -5.72
CA ASN A 172 -6.64 40.60 -6.05
C ASN A 172 -5.69 41.22 -5.04
N ASP A 173 -4.46 41.49 -5.47
CA ASP A 173 -3.55 42.34 -4.74
C ASP A 173 -4.18 43.74 -4.71
N HIS A 174 -4.76 44.11 -3.56
CA HIS A 174 -5.18 45.48 -3.26
C HIS A 174 -3.98 46.31 -2.82
#